data_AF-A0A328A9A1-F1
#
_entry.id   AF-A0A328A9A1-F1
#
_cell.length_a   1.000
_cell.length_b   1.000
_cell.length_c   1.000
_cell.angle_alpha   90.00
_cell.angle_beta   90.00
_cell.angle_gamma   90.00
#
_symmetry.space_group_name_H-M   'P 1'
#
loop_
_entity.id
_entity.type
_entity.pdbx_description
1 polymer ?
#
loop_
_entity_poly.entity_id
_entity_poly.type
_entity_poly.pdbx_seq_one_letter_code
_entity_poly.pdbx_strand_id
1 'polypeptide(L)' 'MSAQNDAAFGYRIRWTEEGWNWTTFDLAGQVQDTGRAPTKAVAAAYVIRALARAAAPDVPLRSAA' A
#
# COMPACT_ATOMS: atom_id res chain seq x y z
N MET A 1 13.76 -3.70 26.34
CA MET A 1 13.73 -2.84 25.13
C MET A 1 13.49 -3.74 23.93
N SER A 2 12.23 -4.00 23.62
CA SER A 2 11.86 -4.73 22.41
C SER A 2 11.64 -3.70 21.31
N ALA A 3 12.36 -3.80 20.20
CA ALA A 3 12.14 -2.95 19.03
C ALA A 3 10.67 -3.10 18.62
N GLN A 4 9.89 -2.08 18.93
CA GLN A 4 8.53 -1.93 18.46
C GLN A 4 8.66 -1.78 16.95
N ASN A 5 8.40 -2.85 16.21
CA ASN A 5 8.31 -2.81 14.77
C ASN A 5 7.11 -1.93 14.45
N ASP A 6 7.32 -0.62 14.39
CA ASP A 6 6.39 0.36 13.84
C ASP A 6 6.30 0.09 12.34
N ALA A 7 5.59 -0.98 11.97
CA ALA A 7 4.95 -1.03 10.67
C ALA A 7 3.86 0.05 10.71
N ALA A 8 4.27 1.27 10.38
CA ALA A 8 3.49 2.52 10.45
C ALA A 8 2.40 2.62 9.36
N PHE A 9 1.72 1.51 9.03
CA PHE A 9 0.62 1.46 8.04
C PHE A 9 -0.11 0.10 8.10
N GLY A 10 -1.37 0.07 7.68
CA GLY A 10 -2.18 -1.16 7.58
C GLY A 10 -2.45 -1.57 6.12
N TYR A 11 -2.64 -2.87 5.86
CA TYR A 11 -3.18 -3.34 4.59
C TYR A 11 -4.15 -4.51 4.79
N ARG A 12 -5.04 -4.72 3.81
CA ARG A 12 -5.96 -5.86 3.77
C ARG A 12 -6.00 -6.43 2.36
N ILE A 13 -5.83 -7.74 2.23
CA ILE A 13 -6.01 -8.49 0.98
C ILE A 13 -7.03 -9.59 1.24
N ARG A 14 -8.12 -9.62 0.46
CA ARG A 14 -9.20 -10.61 0.61
C ARG A 14 -9.69 -11.10 -0.75
N TRP A 15 -10.07 -12.37 -0.82
CA TRP A 15 -10.84 -12.86 -1.95
C TRP A 15 -12.29 -12.38 -1.85
N THR A 16 -12.89 -12.06 -2.98
CA THR A 16 -14.31 -11.74 -3.17
C THR A 16 -14.81 -12.47 -4.41
N GLU A 17 -16.12 -12.47 -4.64
CA GLU A 17 -16.72 -13.05 -5.85
C GLU A 17 -16.14 -12.46 -7.15
N GLU A 18 -15.63 -11.22 -7.09
CA GLU A 18 -15.08 -10.48 -8.22
C GLU A 18 -13.53 -10.53 -8.30
N GLY A 19 -12.88 -11.33 -7.45
CA GLY A 19 -11.42 -11.51 -7.42
C GLY A 19 -10.74 -11.07 -6.12
N TRP A 20 -9.41 -10.89 -6.18
CA TRP A 20 -8.63 -10.43 -5.03
C TRP A 20 -8.75 -8.92 -4.87
N ASN A 21 -9.37 -8.49 -3.77
CA ASN A 21 -9.42 -7.09 -3.39
C ASN A 21 -8.24 -6.77 -2.46
N TRP A 22 -7.66 -5.60 -2.63
CA TRP A 22 -6.62 -5.07 -1.77
C TRP A 22 -7.00 -3.66 -1.30
N THR A 23 -6.58 -3.29 -0.11
CA THR A 23 -6.81 -1.97 0.49
C THR A 23 -5.60 -1.61 1.36
N THR A 24 -5.16 -0.36 1.32
CA THR A 24 -4.16 0.21 2.23
C THR A 24 -4.80 1.25 3.13
N PHE A 25 -4.28 1.36 4.35
CA PHE A 25 -4.77 2.29 5.38
C PHE A 25 -3.62 3.16 5.88
N ASP A 26 -3.92 4.41 6.19
CA ASP A 26 -2.99 5.26 6.95
C ASP A 26 -2.98 4.90 8.45
N LEU A 27 -2.21 5.67 9.22
CA LEU A 27 -2.05 5.51 10.66
C LEU A 27 -3.33 5.75 11.46
N ALA A 28 -4.29 6.50 10.91
CA ALA A 28 -5.60 6.72 11.52
C ALA A 28 -6.62 5.62 11.14
N GLY A 29 -6.18 4.61 10.38
CA GLY A 29 -7.03 3.55 9.87
C GLY A 29 -7.95 3.98 8.72
N GLN A 30 -7.71 5.16 8.11
CA GLN A 30 -8.47 5.62 6.96
C GLN A 30 -7.95 4.98 5.69
N VAL A 31 -8.84 4.68 4.76
CA VAL A 31 -8.49 4.08 3.47
C VAL A 31 -7.71 5.09 2.62
N GLN A 32 -6.54 4.68 2.16
CA GLN A 32 -5.68 5.48 1.28
C GLN A 32 -5.78 5.04 -0.18
N ASP A 33 -5.76 3.73 -0.43
CA ASP A 33 -5.86 3.17 -1.78
C ASP A 33 -6.57 1.80 -1.72
N THR A 34 -7.23 1.41 -2.80
CA THR A 34 -7.96 0.15 -2.88
C THR A 34 -8.15 -0.28 -4.33
N GLY A 35 -8.23 -1.58 -4.57
CA GLY A 35 -8.45 -2.08 -5.91
C GLY A 35 -8.68 -3.57 -6.00
N ARG A 36 -8.77 -4.04 -7.25
CA ARG A 36 -8.91 -5.45 -7.63
C ARG A 36 -7.65 -5.97 -8.32
N ALA A 37 -7.37 -7.24 -8.13
CA ALA A 37 -6.25 -7.95 -8.74
C ALA A 37 -6.67 -9.38 -9.15
N PRO A 38 -6.11 -9.90 -10.25
CA PRO A 38 -6.40 -11.25 -10.71
C PRO A 38 -5.83 -12.33 -9.77
N THR A 39 -4.78 -12.02 -9.03
CA THR A 39 -4.13 -12.95 -8.08
C THR A 39 -3.73 -12.26 -6.79
N LYS A 40 -3.56 -13.05 -5.72
CA LYS A 40 -3.06 -12.55 -4.42
C LYS A 40 -1.67 -11.90 -4.55
N ALA A 41 -0.81 -12.43 -5.42
CA ALA A 41 0.53 -11.89 -5.65
C ALA A 41 0.45 -10.49 -6.29
N VAL A 42 -0.42 -10.31 -7.28
CA VAL A 42 -0.64 -8.99 -7.90
C VAL A 42 -1.26 -8.01 -6.90
N ALA A 43 -2.19 -8.47 -6.05
CA ALA A 43 -2.74 -7.66 -4.96
C ALA A 43 -1.64 -7.17 -3.99
N ALA A 44 -0.71 -8.05 -3.61
CA ALA A 44 0.42 -7.69 -2.75
C ALA A 44 1.38 -6.70 -3.44
N ALA A 45 1.65 -6.88 -4.74
CA ALA A 45 2.47 -5.94 -5.50
C ALA A 45 1.85 -4.53 -5.54
N TYR A 46 0.53 -4.42 -5.65
CA TYR A 46 -0.15 -3.13 -5.58
C TYR A 46 -0.06 -2.49 -4.19
N VAL A 47 -0.22 -3.26 -3.12
CA VAL A 47 0.02 -2.79 -1.76
C VAL A 47 1.45 -2.24 -1.63
N ILE A 48 2.47 -3.01 -2.02
CA ILE A 48 3.87 -2.58 -1.96
C ILE A 48 4.10 -1.29 -2.75
N ARG A 49 3.50 -1.18 -3.94
CA ARG A 49 3.57 0.04 -4.76
C ARG A 49 2.92 1.25 -4.07
N ALA A 50 1.74 1.07 -3.46
CA ALA A 50 1.08 2.13 -2.71
C ALA A 50 1.96 2.59 -1.52
N LEU A 51 2.59 1.66 -0.83
CA LEU A 51 3.51 1.95 0.27
C LEU A 51 4.76 2.69 -0.18
N ALA A 52 5.38 2.24 -1.27
CA ALA A 52 6.55 2.91 -1.83
C ALA A 52 6.24 4.36 -2.23
N ARG A 53 5.03 4.64 -2.72
CA ARG A 53 4.59 6.00 -3.04
C ARG A 53 4.36 6.86 -1.79
N ALA A 54 3.77 6.29 -0.75
CA ALA A 54 3.55 7.00 0.51
C ALA A 54 4.87 7.28 1.27
N ALA A 55 5.85 6.38 1.13
CA ALA A 55 7.16 6.49 1.79
C ALA A 55 8.18 7.32 0.99
N ALA A 56 7.95 7.53 -0.30
CA ALA A 56 8.83 8.38 -1.10
C ALA A 56 8.70 9.82 -0.58
N PRO A 57 9.80 10.46 -0.10
CA PRO A 57 9.77 11.91 0.11
C PRO A 57 9.42 12.58 -1.22
N ASP A 58 8.82 13.78 -1.17
CA ASP A 58 8.69 14.63 -2.35
C ASP A 58 10.09 14.83 -2.96
N VAL A 59 10.45 13.97 -3.90
CA VAL A 59 11.64 14.13 -4.72
C VAL A 59 11.15 15.04 -5.83
N PRO A 60 11.42 16.36 -5.78
CA PRO A 60 11.18 17.20 -6.94
C PRO A 60 11.95 16.56 -8.08
N LEU A 61 11.21 16.08 -9.09
CA LEU A 61 11.76 15.74 -10.39
C LEU A 61 12.54 16.99 -10.80
N ARG A 62 13.87 16.97 -10.68
CA ARG A 62 14.70 18.01 -11.25
C ARG A 62 14.34 18.00 -12.73
N SER A 63 13.55 19.00 -13.14
CA SER A 63 13.33 19.31 -14.54
C SER A 63 14.72 19.47 -15.14
N ALA A 64 15.14 18.48 -15.93
CA ALA A 64 16.31 18.63 -16.78
C ALA A 64 15.97 19.77 -17.75
N ALA A 65 16.56 20.93 -17.49
CA ALA A 65 16.64 22.05 -18.41
C ALA A 65 17.74 21.77 -19.44
#